data_AF-A0A7S8FC22-F1
#
_entry.id   AF-A0A7S8FC22-F1
#
_cell.length_a   1.000
_cell.length_b   1.000
_cell.length_c   1.000
_cell.angle_alpha   90.00
_cell.angle_beta   90.00
_cell.angle_gamma   90.00
#
_symmetry.space_group_name_H-M   'P 1'
#
loop_
_entity.id
_entity.type
_entity.pdbx_description
1 polymer ?
#
loop_
_entity_poly.entity_id
_entity_poly.type
_entity_poly.pdbx_seq_one_letter_code
_entity_poly.pdbx_strand_id
1 'polypeptide(L)' 'MAKKRAAEPEEVQLKKKIVAKRTIHDNPKGDSALRSLRKRLKREQRKRRALAQRKKQAAGSKAAATASS' A
#
# COMPACT_ATOMS: atom_id res chain seq x y z
N MET A 1 -22.08 -18.82 1.88
CA MET A 1 -20.71 -18.25 1.70
C MET A 1 -20.81 -16.80 1.26
N ALA A 2 -20.90 -15.86 2.20
CA ALA A 2 -20.99 -14.44 1.87
C ALA A 2 -19.73 -14.02 1.10
N LYS A 3 -19.90 -13.58 -0.15
CA LYS A 3 -18.84 -13.04 -0.99
C LYS A 3 -18.18 -11.91 -0.20
N LYS A 4 -16.95 -12.11 0.30
CA LYS A 4 -16.15 -11.04 0.90
C LYS A 4 -15.96 -10.00 -0.20
N ARG A 5 -16.79 -8.93 -0.20
CA ARG A 5 -16.57 -7.75 -1.04
C ARG A 5 -15.09 -7.42 -0.91
N ALA A 6 -14.40 -7.28 -2.04
CA ALA A 6 -12.99 -6.94 -2.06
C ALA A 6 -12.81 -5.73 -1.14
N ALA A 7 -12.26 -5.96 0.05
CA ALA A 7 -12.12 -4.91 1.03
C ALA A 7 -11.28 -3.82 0.38
N GLU A 8 -11.73 -2.57 0.53
CA GLU A 8 -11.00 -1.40 0.06
C GLU A 8 -9.52 -1.58 0.36
N PRO A 9 -8.63 -1.36 -0.63
CA PRO A 9 -7.22 -1.62 -0.43
C PRO A 9 -6.72 -0.86 0.80
N GLU A 10 -5.93 -1.54 1.63
CA GLU A 10 -5.48 -1.02 2.92
C GLU A 10 -4.85 0.38 2.81
N GLU A 11 -4.19 0.66 1.69
CA GLU A 11 -3.67 1.99 1.35
C GLU A 11 -4.75 3.09 1.35
N VAL A 12 -5.91 2.84 0.74
CA VAL A 12 -7.03 3.80 0.67
C VAL A 12 -7.63 3.99 2.06
N GLN A 13 -7.79 2.92 2.83
CA GLN A 13 -8.26 3.01 4.21
C GLN A 13 -7.31 3.82 5.10
N LEU A 14 -6.00 3.60 4.96
CA LEU A 14 -4.97 4.33 5.71
C LEU A 14 -4.93 5.82 5.32
N LYS A 15 -5.09 6.14 4.03
CA LYS A 15 -5.21 7.54 3.58
C LYS A 15 -6.43 8.23 4.20
N LYS A 16 -7.60 7.60 4.14
CA LYS A 16 -8.84 8.11 4.77
C LYS A 16 -8.65 8.35 6.27
N LYS A 17 -8.06 7.40 7.00
CA LYS A 17 -7.76 7.52 8.44
C LYS A 17 -6.79 8.66 8.76
N ILE A 18 -5.77 8.87 7.93
CA ILE A 18 -4.80 9.97 8.10
C ILE A 18 -5.48 11.32 7.89
N VAL A 19 -6.32 11.46 6.87
CA VAL A 19 -7.06 12.70 6.61
C VAL A 19 -8.01 13.00 7.78
N ALA A 20 -8.81 12.02 8.21
CA ALA A 20 -9.71 12.16 9.34
C ALA A 20 -8.99 12.54 10.64
N LYS A 21 -7.81 11.96 10.93
CA LYS A 21 -7.04 12.34 12.12
C LYS A 21 -6.36 13.70 12.01
N ARG A 22 -6.01 14.16 10.81
CA ARG A 22 -5.43 15.50 10.61
C ARG A 22 -6.42 16.62 10.89
N THR A 23 -7.70 16.40 10.63
CA THR A 23 -8.75 17.41 10.88
C THR A 23 -9.17 17.49 12.35
N ILE A 24 -8.83 16.47 13.16
CA ILE A 24 -9.23 16.37 14.57
C ILE A 24 -8.14 16.88 15.53
N HIS A 25 -6.87 16.89 15.11
CA HIS A 25 -5.75 17.19 16.00
C HIS A 25 -4.99 18.47 15.60
N ASP A 26 -5.00 19.46 16.49
CA ASP A 26 -4.31 20.76 16.33
C ASP A 26 -2.78 20.65 16.24
N ASN A 27 -2.19 19.53 16.71
CA ASN A 27 -0.75 19.31 16.65
C ASN A 27 -0.35 18.04 15.86
N PRO A 28 -0.36 18.09 14.52
CA PRO A 28 -0.19 16.92 13.64
C PRO A 28 1.24 16.37 13.57
N LYS A 29 2.22 17.00 14.22
CA LYS A 29 3.62 16.52 14.32
C LYS A 29 3.89 15.73 15.60
N GLY A 30 3.18 16.06 16.70
CA GLY A 30 3.31 15.41 18.00
C GLY A 30 2.51 14.12 18.15
N ASP A 31 1.42 13.95 17.38
CA ASP A 31 0.52 12.79 17.53
C ASP A 31 1.19 11.46 17.14
N SER A 32 1.42 10.62 18.15
CA SER A 32 2.00 9.28 18.01
C SER A 32 1.12 8.35 17.17
N ALA A 33 -0.21 8.53 17.20
CA ALA A 33 -1.16 7.76 16.41
C ALA A 33 -1.05 8.13 14.92
N LEU A 34 -1.01 9.42 14.58
CA LEU A 34 -0.82 9.89 13.22
C LEU A 34 0.54 9.47 12.64
N ARG A 35 1.61 9.52 13.44
CA ARG A 35 2.94 9.00 13.04
C ARG A 35 2.88 7.50 12.73
N SER A 36 2.20 6.72 13.56
CA SER A 36 2.03 5.27 13.37
C SER A 36 1.25 4.94 12.10
N LEU A 37 0.18 5.69 11.80
CA LEU A 37 -0.59 5.54 10.56
C LEU A 37 0.25 5.87 9.32
N ARG A 38 1.02 6.96 9.34
CA ARG A 38 1.94 7.31 8.24
C ARG A 38 2.99 6.23 8.01
N LYS A 39 3.54 5.64 9.09
CA LYS A 39 4.49 4.51 9.00
C LYS A 39 3.85 3.28 8.35
N ARG A 40 2.61 2.92 8.76
CA ARG A 40 1.85 1.82 8.14
C ARG A 40 1.60 2.08 6.64
N LEU A 41 1.17 3.29 6.27
CA LEU A 41 0.96 3.66 4.87
C LEU A 41 2.24 3.48 4.02
N LYS A 42 3.39 3.96 4.53
CA LYS A 42 4.68 3.78 3.84
C LYS A 42 5.09 2.30 3.71
N ARG A 43 4.69 1.43 4.64
CA ARG A 43 4.97 -0.03 4.55
C ARG A 43 4.11 -0.67 3.46
N GLU A 44 2.82 -0.37 3.42
CA GLU A 44 1.92 -0.89 2.37
C GLU A 44 2.33 -0.40 0.97
N GLN A 45 2.71 0.86 0.82
CA GLN A 45 3.25 1.38 -0.45
C GLN A 45 4.56 0.69 -0.87
N ARG A 46 5.43 0.34 0.08
CA ARG A 46 6.65 -0.44 -0.23
C ARG A 46 6.29 -1.86 -0.68
N LYS A 47 5.35 -2.52 0.01
CA LYS A 47 4.86 -3.85 -0.37
C LYS A 47 4.26 -3.85 -1.77
N ARG A 48 3.42 -2.87 -2.10
CA ARG A 48 2.87 -2.65 -3.44
C ARG A 48 3.96 -2.50 -4.50
N ARG A 49 4.98 -1.68 -4.24
CA ARG A 49 6.12 -1.49 -5.15
C ARG A 49 6.91 -2.78 -5.36
N ALA A 50 7.21 -3.52 -4.29
CA ALA A 50 7.92 -4.80 -4.37
C ALA A 50 7.13 -5.83 -5.19
N LEU A 51 5.81 -5.92 -4.99
CA LEU A 51 4.94 -6.79 -5.79
C LEU A 51 4.90 -6.37 -7.26
N ALA A 52 4.84 -5.07 -7.55
CA ALA A 52 4.89 -4.56 -8.92
C ALA A 52 6.25 -4.88 -9.58
N GLN A 53 7.36 -4.73 -8.86
CA GLN A 53 8.69 -5.10 -9.34
C GLN A 53 8.80 -6.60 -9.62
N ARG A 54 8.31 -7.46 -8.70
CA ARG A 54 8.26 -8.91 -8.91
C ARG A 54 7.45 -9.29 -10.14
N LYS A 55 6.29 -8.66 -10.35
CA LYS A 55 5.48 -8.87 -11.56
C LYS A 55 6.22 -8.46 -12.83
N LYS A 56 6.92 -7.31 -12.81
CA LYS A 56 7.76 -6.86 -13.94
C LYS A 56 8.91 -7.83 -14.22
N GLN A 57 9.60 -8.30 -13.19
CA GLN A 57 10.69 -9.28 -13.33
C GLN A 57 10.18 -10.63 -13.85
N ALA A 58 9.04 -11.12 -13.35
CA ALA A 58 8.43 -12.34 -13.87
C ALA A 58 7.96 -12.18 -15.33
N ALA A 59 7.42 -11.03 -15.70
CA ALA A 59 7.07 -10.73 -17.09
C ALA A 59 8.32 -10.65 -17.99
N GLY A 60 9.39 -10.00 -17.52
CA GLY A 60 10.67 -9.93 -18.23
C GLY A 60 11.39 -11.27 -18.32
N SER A 61 11.30 -12.12 -17.29
CA SER A 61 11.82 -13.49 -17.31
C SER A 61 11.03 -14.40 -18.24
N LYS A 62 9.70 -14.25 -18.32
CA LYS A 62 8.89 -14.93 -19.33
C LYS A 62 9.24 -14.47 -20.74
N ALA A 63 9.41 -13.16 -20.95
CA ALA A 63 9.83 -12.60 -22.24
C ALA A 63 11.25 -13.05 -22.64
N ALA A 64 12.17 -13.16 -21.67
CA ALA A 64 13.52 -13.69 -21.89
C ALA A 64 13.50 -15.19 -22.20
N ALA A 65 12.66 -15.96 -21.51
CA ALA A 65 12.50 -17.40 -21.76
C ALA A 65 11.87 -17.71 -23.13
N THR A 66 10.98 -16.84 -23.64
CA THR A 66 10.43 -16.97 -25.00
C THR A 66 11.34 -16.45 -26.09
N ALA A 67 12.35 -15.63 -25.75
CA ALA A 67 13.32 -15.11 -26.71
C ALA A 67 14.56 -16.02 -26.88
N SER A 68 14.71 -17.02 -26.01
CA SER A 68 15.79 -18.02 -26.05
C SER A 68 15.32 -19.41 -26.54
N SER A 69 14.12 -19.49 -27.13
CA SER A 69 13.54 -20.70 -27.74
C SER A 69 13.23 -20.43 -29.20
#